data_AF-A0A542UX58-F1
#
_entry.id   AF-A0A542UX58-F1
#
_cell.length_a   1.000
_cell.length_b   1.000
_cell.length_c   1.000
_cell.angle_alpha   90.00
_cell.angle_beta   90.00
_cell.angle_gamma   90.00
#
_symmetry.space_group_name_H-M   'P 1'
#
loop_
_entity.id
_entity.type
_entity.pdbx_description
1 polymer ?
#
loop_
_entity_poly.entity_id
_entity_poly.type
_entity_poly.pdbx_seq_one_letter_code
_entity_poly.pdbx_strand_id
1 'polypeptide(L)'
;MRSVGGVDTFCWNPLRAVDEGHEPRLVNNFGDLLGPLVVELMRDDIAPGHVAPAATRRLFSVGSVMHFARKGDVVWGTGVNGKASNGSIHGDQRLDVRAVRGPWTAAFMTARGIEVPEVYGDPALLLPRLMPELETWRRVRGAEVLVVPNLNDVGSTPSGDWTTQLPTEPLRTVLRAIAGASFVVGSSLHAVVVADALGIPARLVSSPTEHLFKYRDYLAGTGRPHTTIAPSVEAAIAMGPHEPPQVDLDLLAATFPRDLWQAGSRVTRHRDRDIGTARFDAALLTRWMQAPAPGPTPSDVLRMRLEDLLAGPGDVHEEDVRAIAQEHALLAPGTDHPGIDGPLADLLAAVDRGDLEQVRVARTLAGRDPLSAELRAHRRAGTGSVLSVAVEVNQLHGGLTSLALDLVGRTSGRRSSFPVHLFPMHRRQWHLDLDVLVVPPTDQPEAWDVHVVARHETLGDLRAPLEHPGARRLGVAPGPRGTDEPRPWVLAENALATTSTED
;
A
#
# COMPACT_ATOMS: atom_id res chain seq x y z
N MET A 1 8.59 28.53 -18.38
CA MET A 1 8.63 29.26 -17.09
C MET A 1 7.81 30.52 -17.24
N ARG A 2 7.25 31.04 -16.14
CA ARG A 2 6.54 32.33 -16.10
C ARG A 2 7.20 33.22 -15.07
N SER A 3 7.59 34.42 -15.45
CA SER A 3 8.18 35.38 -14.50
C SER A 3 7.07 36.02 -13.66
N VAL A 4 7.18 35.91 -12.33
CA VAL A 4 6.26 36.50 -11.36
C VAL A 4 7.06 37.46 -10.49
N GLY A 5 6.93 38.76 -10.76
CA GLY A 5 7.66 39.80 -10.05
C GLY A 5 9.17 39.56 -9.99
N GLY A 6 9.80 39.10 -11.10
CA GLY A 6 11.24 38.84 -11.17
C GLY A 6 11.70 37.43 -10.76
N VAL A 7 10.78 36.58 -10.26
CA VAL A 7 11.06 35.16 -9.95
C VAL A 7 10.53 34.26 -11.05
N ASP A 8 11.34 33.34 -11.55
CA ASP A 8 10.96 32.38 -12.58
C ASP A 8 10.20 31.20 -11.98
N THR A 9 8.88 31.22 -12.11
CA THR A 9 8.04 30.11 -11.69
C THR A 9 8.05 29.01 -12.74
N PHE A 10 8.38 27.79 -12.31
CA PHE A 10 8.39 26.65 -13.21
C PHE A 10 6.97 26.26 -13.61
N CYS A 11 6.80 25.95 -14.90
CA CYS A 11 5.55 25.48 -15.48
C CYS A 11 5.89 24.59 -16.67
N TRP A 12 5.41 23.35 -16.64
CA TRP A 12 5.56 22.42 -17.74
C TRP A 12 4.46 22.67 -18.77
N ASN A 13 4.71 23.60 -19.69
CA ASN A 13 3.78 23.90 -20.78
C ASN A 13 4.54 23.89 -22.12
N PRO A 14 4.87 22.71 -22.64
CA PRO A 14 5.64 22.60 -23.88
C PRO A 14 4.81 23.00 -25.11
N LEU A 15 5.50 23.39 -26.18
CA LEU A 15 4.90 23.48 -27.52
C LEU A 15 4.81 22.06 -28.11
N ARG A 16 3.64 21.67 -28.61
CA ARG A 16 3.43 20.43 -29.36
C ARG A 16 2.88 20.74 -30.75
N ALA A 17 3.37 20.00 -31.76
CA ALA A 17 2.74 19.99 -33.08
C ALA A 17 1.34 19.36 -32.95
N VAL A 18 0.34 19.97 -33.58
CA VAL A 18 -1.05 19.51 -33.48
C VAL A 18 -1.36 18.50 -34.59
N ASP A 19 -0.72 18.62 -35.77
CA ASP A 19 -0.68 17.69 -36.90
C ASP A 19 0.37 18.20 -37.93
N GLU A 20 0.73 17.43 -38.96
CA GLU A 20 1.56 17.93 -40.07
C GLU A 20 0.90 19.16 -40.74
N GLY A 21 1.62 20.28 -40.78
CA GLY A 21 1.16 21.53 -41.41
C GLY A 21 0.49 22.55 -40.47
N HIS A 22 0.35 22.27 -39.18
CA HIS A 22 -0.19 23.23 -38.20
C HIS A 22 0.90 23.82 -37.30
N GLU A 23 0.80 25.12 -37.01
CA GLU A 23 1.69 25.82 -36.08
C GLU A 23 1.68 25.14 -34.69
N PRO A 24 2.86 24.90 -34.07
CA PRO A 24 2.95 24.33 -32.74
C PRO A 24 2.17 25.16 -31.72
N ARG A 25 1.41 24.50 -30.85
CA ARG A 25 0.63 25.16 -29.79
C ARG A 25 1.08 24.71 -28.41
N LEU A 26 0.93 25.60 -27.44
CA LEU A 26 1.12 25.25 -26.04
C LEU A 26 0.05 24.23 -25.64
N VAL A 27 0.46 23.21 -24.88
CA VAL A 27 -0.44 22.14 -24.41
C VAL A 27 -1.55 22.69 -23.51
N ASN A 28 -1.23 23.69 -22.68
CA ASN A 28 -2.16 24.37 -21.78
C ASN A 28 -2.92 23.41 -20.84
N ASN A 29 -2.25 22.35 -20.36
CA ASN A 29 -2.80 21.52 -19.30
C ASN A 29 -3.01 22.36 -18.04
N PHE A 30 -4.26 22.49 -17.58
CA PHE A 30 -4.64 23.40 -16.50
C PHE A 30 -3.82 23.17 -15.23
N GLY A 31 -3.53 21.91 -14.90
CA GLY A 31 -2.73 21.55 -13.72
C GLY A 31 -1.32 22.11 -13.74
N ASP A 32 -0.69 22.21 -14.92
CA ASP A 32 0.63 22.82 -15.05
C ASP A 32 0.58 24.35 -14.94
N LEU A 33 -0.57 24.95 -15.25
CA LEU A 33 -0.80 26.39 -15.15
C LEU A 33 -1.08 26.87 -13.71
N LEU A 34 -1.48 25.96 -12.81
CA LEU A 34 -1.77 26.27 -11.42
C LEU A 34 -0.55 26.78 -10.65
N GLY A 35 0.64 26.23 -10.91
CA GLY A 35 1.86 26.58 -10.18
C GLY A 35 2.18 28.08 -10.24
N PRO A 36 2.36 28.65 -11.44
CA PRO A 36 2.55 30.09 -11.59
C PRO A 36 1.38 30.94 -11.10
N LEU A 37 0.14 30.48 -11.28
CA LEU A 37 -1.05 31.20 -10.82
C LEU A 37 -1.07 31.35 -9.30
N VAL A 38 -0.86 30.26 -8.56
CA VAL A 38 -0.85 30.29 -7.09
C VAL A 38 0.29 31.18 -6.58
N VAL A 39 1.47 31.12 -7.20
CA VAL A 39 2.60 31.98 -6.82
C VAL A 39 2.29 33.46 -7.07
N GLU A 40 1.70 33.79 -8.21
CA GLU A 40 1.28 35.16 -8.54
C GLU A 40 0.30 35.71 -7.50
N LEU A 41 -0.76 34.95 -7.18
CA LEU A 41 -1.75 35.37 -6.20
C LEU A 41 -1.18 35.47 -4.78
N MET A 42 -0.34 34.51 -4.38
CA MET A 42 0.35 34.56 -3.08
C MET A 42 1.31 35.74 -2.98
N ARG A 43 2.02 36.09 -4.06
CA ARG A 43 2.88 37.27 -4.10
C ARG A 43 2.03 38.55 -3.99
N ASP A 44 0.94 38.64 -4.74
CA ASP A 44 0.10 39.84 -4.76
C ASP A 44 -0.61 40.10 -3.44
N ASP A 45 -0.93 39.07 -2.66
CA ASP A 45 -1.48 39.21 -1.31
C ASP A 45 -0.48 39.86 -0.33
N ILE A 46 0.83 39.66 -0.54
CA ILE A 46 1.86 39.95 0.47
C ILE A 46 2.75 41.14 0.10
N ALA A 47 2.94 41.36 -1.20
CA ALA A 47 3.80 42.38 -1.76
C ALA A 47 3.29 42.84 -3.13
N PRO A 48 2.08 43.44 -3.19
CA PRO A 48 1.54 43.95 -4.45
C PRO A 48 2.55 44.89 -5.12
N GLY A 49 2.82 44.67 -6.41
CA GLY A 49 3.71 45.51 -7.22
C GLY A 49 5.22 45.33 -6.96
N HIS A 50 5.66 44.53 -5.99
CA HIS A 50 7.08 44.37 -5.66
C HIS A 50 7.85 43.45 -6.61
N VAL A 51 8.91 43.96 -7.21
CA VAL A 51 9.79 43.19 -8.09
C VAL A 51 10.99 42.69 -7.28
N ALA A 52 11.30 41.41 -7.39
CA ALA A 52 12.48 40.81 -6.81
C ALA A 52 13.76 41.50 -7.34
N PRO A 53 14.82 41.61 -6.52
CA PRO A 53 16.12 42.09 -6.99
C PRO A 53 16.64 41.21 -8.16
N ALA A 54 17.52 41.77 -8.98
CA ALA A 54 17.95 41.29 -10.30
C ALA A 54 18.58 39.87 -10.39
N ALA A 55 18.55 39.06 -9.33
CA ALA A 55 18.92 37.66 -9.36
C ALA A 55 17.71 36.80 -9.76
N THR A 56 17.75 36.21 -10.96
CA THR A 56 16.75 35.22 -11.40
C THR A 56 16.78 34.00 -10.49
N ARG A 57 15.81 33.92 -9.58
CA ARG A 57 15.54 32.73 -8.75
C ARG A 57 14.44 31.91 -9.41
N ARG A 58 14.52 30.58 -9.30
CA ARG A 58 13.52 29.67 -9.85
C ARG A 58 12.72 29.03 -8.73
N LEU A 59 11.40 29.03 -8.87
CA LEU A 59 10.48 28.47 -7.89
C LEU A 59 9.65 27.34 -8.51
N PHE A 60 9.63 26.20 -7.81
CA PHE A 60 8.82 25.05 -8.11
C PHE A 60 7.70 24.91 -7.07
N SER A 61 6.45 25.15 -7.48
CA SER A 61 5.29 25.18 -6.58
C SER A 61 4.35 23.99 -6.73
N VAL A 62 3.74 23.82 -7.89
CA VAL A 62 2.70 22.80 -8.15
C VAL A 62 3.18 21.80 -9.22
N GLY A 63 2.69 20.57 -9.15
CA GLY A 63 2.93 19.53 -10.15
C GLY A 63 3.98 18.49 -9.75
N SER A 64 4.29 17.59 -10.69
CA SER A 64 5.26 16.49 -10.50
C SER A 64 6.58 16.77 -11.23
N VAL A 65 7.14 17.96 -11.00
CA VAL A 65 8.18 18.55 -11.87
C VAL A 65 9.55 18.65 -11.20
N MET A 66 9.73 18.02 -10.04
CA MET A 66 10.98 18.08 -9.26
C MET A 66 12.24 17.69 -10.06
N HIS A 67 12.12 16.79 -11.03
CA HIS A 67 13.24 16.33 -11.86
C HIS A 67 13.85 17.42 -12.76
N PHE A 68 13.17 18.55 -12.95
CA PHE A 68 13.69 19.74 -13.65
C PHE A 68 14.39 20.75 -12.73
N ALA A 69 14.40 20.50 -11.42
CA ALA A 69 15.11 21.32 -10.46
C ALA A 69 16.62 21.28 -10.74
N ARG A 70 17.28 22.39 -10.46
CA ARG A 70 18.72 22.61 -10.61
C ARG A 70 19.26 23.23 -9.32
N LYS A 71 20.58 23.37 -9.29
CA LYS A 71 21.27 23.87 -8.11
C LYS A 71 20.74 25.23 -7.64
N GLY A 72 20.36 25.32 -6.37
CA GLY A 72 19.85 26.56 -5.74
C GLY A 72 18.42 26.94 -6.10
N ASP A 73 17.68 26.10 -6.83
CA ASP A 73 16.24 26.30 -7.04
C ASP A 73 15.47 26.18 -5.71
N VAL A 74 14.36 26.90 -5.63
CA VAL A 74 13.46 26.92 -4.46
C VAL A 74 12.28 26.00 -4.72
N VAL A 75 11.89 25.24 -3.70
CA VAL A 75 10.82 24.25 -3.77
C VAL A 75 9.77 24.56 -2.71
N TRP A 76 8.51 24.67 -3.12
CA TRP A 76 7.37 24.90 -2.23
C TRP A 76 6.15 24.11 -2.72
N GLY A 77 6.12 22.82 -2.42
CA GLY A 77 4.94 21.96 -2.58
C GLY A 77 4.91 21.05 -3.81
N THR A 78 5.90 21.15 -4.72
CA THR A 78 5.97 20.23 -5.88
C THR A 78 6.37 18.82 -5.43
N GLY A 79 6.08 17.83 -6.26
CA GLY A 79 6.41 16.42 -6.02
C GLY A 79 7.26 15.78 -7.11
N VAL A 80 7.67 14.53 -6.85
CA VAL A 80 8.31 13.66 -7.86
C VAL A 80 7.23 12.93 -8.68
N ASN A 81 7.48 12.70 -9.98
CA ASN A 81 6.54 12.01 -10.88
C ASN A 81 6.65 10.48 -10.84
N GLY A 82 7.80 9.95 -10.44
CA GLY A 82 8.10 8.52 -10.46
C GLY A 82 8.58 7.97 -11.81
N LYS A 83 8.32 8.67 -12.94
CA LYS A 83 8.68 8.22 -14.30
C LYS A 83 10.04 8.67 -14.84
N ALA A 84 10.50 9.86 -14.46
CA ALA A 84 11.72 10.43 -15.02
C ALA A 84 12.96 9.75 -14.43
N SER A 85 14.08 9.75 -15.16
CA SER A 85 15.37 9.37 -14.58
C SER A 85 15.71 10.37 -13.47
N ASN A 86 15.31 10.07 -12.25
CA ASN A 86 15.44 10.99 -11.10
C ASN A 86 16.90 11.10 -10.61
N GLY A 87 17.88 10.69 -11.42
CA GLY A 87 19.30 10.85 -11.15
C GLY A 87 19.76 12.31 -11.14
N SER A 88 18.95 13.25 -11.66
CA SER A 88 19.21 14.68 -11.54
C SER A 88 18.97 15.24 -10.14
N ILE A 89 18.22 14.53 -9.29
CA ILE A 89 17.89 15.00 -7.92
C ILE A 89 18.93 14.44 -6.96
N HIS A 90 19.77 15.30 -6.38
CA HIS A 90 20.77 14.91 -5.38
C HIS A 90 21.25 16.08 -4.54
N GLY A 91 21.89 15.78 -3.40
CA GLY A 91 22.31 16.76 -2.39
C GLY A 91 23.20 17.90 -2.93
N ASP A 92 23.95 17.69 -4.02
CA ASP A 92 24.79 18.74 -4.62
C ASP A 92 24.00 19.87 -5.27
N GLN A 93 22.72 19.64 -5.53
CA GLN A 93 21.82 20.70 -5.96
C GLN A 93 21.60 21.75 -4.87
N ARG A 94 21.81 21.44 -3.58
CA ARG A 94 21.61 22.42 -2.49
C ARG A 94 20.27 23.18 -2.66
N LEU A 95 19.20 22.41 -2.91
CA LEU A 95 17.85 22.96 -3.11
C LEU A 95 17.39 23.69 -1.86
N ASP A 96 16.66 24.78 -2.04
CA ASP A 96 16.00 25.49 -0.96
C ASP A 96 14.57 24.96 -0.80
N VAL A 97 14.39 23.93 0.04
CA VAL A 97 13.11 23.25 0.21
C VAL A 97 12.30 23.90 1.35
N ARG A 98 11.09 24.37 1.03
CA ARG A 98 10.14 25.01 1.95
C ARG A 98 8.96 24.11 2.31
N ALA A 99 8.52 23.32 1.33
CA ALA A 99 7.48 22.31 1.44
C ALA A 99 7.61 21.36 0.26
N VAL A 100 7.08 20.15 0.36
CA VAL A 100 6.92 19.22 -0.78
C VAL A 100 5.50 18.68 -0.81
N ARG A 101 5.09 18.05 -1.91
CA ARG A 101 3.70 17.56 -2.02
C ARG A 101 3.31 16.57 -0.93
N GLY A 102 4.22 15.67 -0.58
CA GLY A 102 3.95 14.61 0.39
C GLY A 102 5.20 13.92 0.93
N PRO A 103 5.01 13.01 1.90
CA PRO A 103 6.09 12.35 2.62
C PRO A 103 6.93 11.43 1.74
N TRP A 104 6.41 10.93 0.62
CA TRP A 104 7.18 10.05 -0.26
C TRP A 104 8.17 10.85 -1.11
N THR A 105 7.76 12.04 -1.57
CA THR A 105 8.70 13.01 -2.15
C THR A 105 9.77 13.40 -1.12
N ALA A 106 9.38 13.65 0.14
CA ALA A 106 10.33 13.99 1.20
C ALA A 106 11.36 12.89 1.47
N ALA A 107 10.89 11.64 1.61
CA ALA A 107 11.77 10.49 1.78
C ALA A 107 12.70 10.30 0.57
N PHE A 108 12.20 10.55 -0.64
CA PHE A 108 12.95 10.36 -1.87
C PHE A 108 14.12 11.34 -1.96
N MET A 109 13.87 12.59 -1.58
CA MET A 109 14.86 13.66 -1.52
C MET A 109 15.84 13.48 -0.36
N THR A 110 15.34 13.07 0.81
CA THR A 110 16.18 12.80 1.99
C THR A 110 17.16 11.67 1.72
N ALA A 111 16.73 10.60 1.03
CA ALA A 111 17.59 9.50 0.60
C ALA A 111 18.74 9.97 -0.30
N ARG A 112 18.58 11.12 -0.95
CA ARG A 112 19.56 11.70 -1.86
C ARG A 112 20.37 12.83 -1.22
N GLY A 113 20.33 12.95 0.10
CA GLY A 113 21.09 13.94 0.86
C GLY A 113 20.52 15.35 0.77
N ILE A 114 19.22 15.51 0.50
CA ILE A 114 18.54 16.80 0.51
C ILE A 114 17.72 16.91 1.79
N GLU A 115 17.94 17.98 2.56
CA GLU A 115 17.13 18.27 3.75
C GLU A 115 15.74 18.74 3.34
N VAL A 116 14.69 18.12 3.88
CA VAL A 116 13.30 18.45 3.59
C VAL A 116 12.57 18.80 4.89
N PRO A 117 11.91 19.96 5.00
CA PRO A 117 11.09 20.27 6.16
C PRO A 117 9.84 19.37 6.20
N GLU A 118 9.32 19.10 7.39
CA GLU A 118 8.08 18.35 7.62
C GLU A 118 6.85 19.22 7.30
N VAL A 119 6.77 19.68 6.05
CA VAL A 119 5.69 20.54 5.54
C VAL A 119 5.22 19.96 4.21
N TYR A 120 4.00 19.42 4.24
CA TYR A 120 3.41 18.71 3.11
C TYR A 120 2.17 19.39 2.58
N GLY A 121 1.98 19.33 1.27
CA GLY A 121 0.77 19.79 0.61
C GLY A 121 1.02 20.37 -0.78
N ASP A 122 0.02 20.24 -1.64
CA ASP A 122 0.00 20.92 -2.94
C ASP A 122 -0.48 22.37 -2.76
N PRO A 123 0.26 23.40 -3.20
CA PRO A 123 -0.15 24.79 -3.05
C PRO A 123 -1.47 25.14 -3.73
N ALA A 124 -1.94 24.36 -4.71
CA ALA A 124 -3.26 24.55 -5.30
C ALA A 124 -4.40 24.35 -4.27
N LEU A 125 -4.14 23.72 -3.13
CA LEU A 125 -5.08 23.68 -2.00
C LEU A 125 -5.39 25.07 -1.42
N LEU A 126 -4.56 26.08 -1.67
CA LEU A 126 -4.76 27.45 -1.22
C LEU A 126 -5.66 28.27 -2.16
N LEU A 127 -6.04 27.73 -3.33
CA LEU A 127 -6.85 28.44 -4.33
C LEU A 127 -8.14 29.08 -3.78
N PRO A 128 -8.93 28.46 -2.89
CA PRO A 128 -10.12 29.10 -2.34
C PRO A 128 -9.84 30.38 -1.54
N ARG A 129 -8.66 30.48 -0.92
CA ARG A 129 -8.20 31.69 -0.20
C ARG A 129 -7.77 32.80 -1.16
N LEU A 130 -7.26 32.40 -2.33
CA LEU A 130 -6.62 33.28 -3.33
C LEU A 130 -7.56 33.72 -4.45
N MET A 131 -8.64 32.96 -4.69
CA MET A 131 -9.62 33.18 -5.74
C MET A 131 -11.03 33.12 -5.15
N PRO A 132 -11.51 34.19 -4.49
CA PRO A 132 -12.82 34.19 -3.84
C PRO A 132 -13.98 33.97 -4.83
N GLU A 133 -13.78 34.16 -6.14
CA GLU A 133 -14.79 33.82 -7.13
C GLU A 133 -15.11 32.31 -7.21
N LEU A 134 -14.21 31.43 -6.77
CA LEU A 134 -14.44 29.98 -6.76
C LEU A 134 -15.62 29.61 -5.85
N GLU A 135 -15.77 30.29 -4.71
CA GLU A 135 -16.92 30.12 -3.81
C GLU A 135 -18.23 30.54 -4.48
N THR A 136 -18.19 31.56 -5.34
CA THR A 136 -19.36 31.96 -6.13
C THR A 136 -19.69 30.93 -7.20
N TRP A 137 -18.69 30.40 -7.90
CA TRP A 137 -18.90 29.34 -8.89
C TRP A 137 -19.41 28.05 -8.26
N ARG A 138 -19.01 27.72 -7.02
CA ARG A 138 -19.51 26.54 -6.29
C ARG A 138 -21.01 26.58 -6.00
N ARG A 139 -21.62 27.77 -5.97
CA ARG A 139 -23.07 27.92 -5.79
C ARG A 139 -23.85 27.66 -7.08
N VAL A 140 -23.18 27.66 -8.23
CA VAL A 140 -23.81 27.38 -9.53
C VAL A 140 -23.82 25.88 -9.74
N ARG A 141 -25.01 25.28 -9.79
CA ARG A 141 -25.18 23.83 -10.07
C ARG A 141 -24.62 23.52 -11.46
N GLY A 142 -23.54 22.73 -11.50
CA GLY A 142 -22.94 22.17 -12.70
C GLY A 142 -23.26 20.68 -12.82
N ALA A 143 -22.27 19.88 -13.23
CA ALA A 143 -22.41 18.43 -13.41
C ALA A 143 -22.67 17.70 -12.08
N GLU A 144 -23.51 16.66 -12.11
CA GLU A 144 -23.65 15.75 -10.96
C GLU A 144 -22.34 14.99 -10.74
N VAL A 145 -21.83 14.36 -11.82
CA VAL A 145 -20.50 13.74 -11.86
C VAL A 145 -19.67 14.41 -12.95
N LEU A 146 -18.53 14.97 -12.56
CA LEU A 146 -17.54 15.54 -13.45
C LEU A 146 -16.33 14.61 -13.54
N VAL A 147 -16.03 14.13 -14.74
CA VAL A 147 -14.84 13.32 -15.03
C VAL A 147 -13.75 14.19 -15.63
N VAL A 148 -12.58 14.24 -14.99
CA VAL A 148 -11.42 15.00 -15.47
C VAL A 148 -10.23 14.06 -15.68
N PRO A 149 -9.93 13.66 -16.93
CA PRO A 149 -8.83 12.75 -17.18
C PRO A 149 -7.48 13.45 -17.11
N ASN A 150 -6.43 12.67 -16.84
CA ASN A 150 -5.06 13.11 -17.07
C ASN A 150 -4.87 13.44 -18.56
N LEU A 151 -3.99 14.40 -18.87
CA LEU A 151 -3.62 14.73 -20.25
C LEU A 151 -3.26 13.48 -21.08
N ASN A 152 -2.52 12.54 -20.49
CA ASN A 152 -2.08 11.33 -21.18
C ASN A 152 -3.17 10.23 -21.27
N ASP A 153 -4.30 10.42 -20.57
CA ASP A 153 -5.43 9.48 -20.55
C ASP A 153 -6.64 9.99 -21.36
N VAL A 154 -6.57 11.20 -21.92
CA VAL A 154 -7.69 11.81 -22.67
C VAL A 154 -8.22 10.87 -23.75
N GLY A 155 -7.34 10.21 -24.51
CA GLY A 155 -7.72 9.31 -25.60
C GLY A 155 -8.30 7.95 -25.15
N SER A 156 -8.11 7.58 -23.89
CA SER A 156 -8.59 6.30 -23.31
C SER A 156 -9.69 6.48 -22.27
N THR A 157 -10.15 7.72 -22.06
CA THR A 157 -11.21 8.03 -21.11
C THR A 157 -12.55 7.51 -21.63
N PRO A 158 -13.24 6.62 -20.90
CA PRO A 158 -14.51 6.07 -21.35
C PRO A 158 -15.59 7.14 -21.41
N SER A 159 -16.53 6.98 -22.35
CA SER A 159 -17.79 7.70 -22.35
C SER A 159 -18.80 7.00 -21.43
N GLY A 160 -19.68 7.78 -20.83
CA GLY A 160 -20.72 7.27 -19.94
C GLY A 160 -21.72 8.37 -19.56
N ASP A 161 -22.55 8.10 -18.55
CA ASP A 161 -23.54 9.04 -18.04
C ASP A 161 -22.91 10.04 -17.05
N TRP A 162 -21.92 10.80 -17.54
CA TRP A 162 -21.21 11.83 -16.80
C TRP A 162 -20.73 12.95 -17.73
N THR A 163 -20.38 14.10 -17.15
CA THR A 163 -19.77 15.20 -17.90
C THR A 163 -18.25 15.03 -17.89
N THR A 164 -17.62 15.02 -19.06
CA THR A 164 -16.15 15.01 -19.16
C THR A 164 -15.61 16.42 -19.40
N GLN A 165 -14.65 16.85 -18.58
CA GLN A 165 -13.95 18.12 -18.73
C GLN A 165 -12.52 17.87 -19.18
N LEU A 166 -12.15 18.39 -20.35
CA LEU A 166 -10.78 18.21 -20.85
C LEU A 166 -9.79 19.07 -20.06
N PRO A 167 -8.60 18.53 -19.72
CA PRO A 167 -7.61 19.25 -18.94
C PRO A 167 -6.89 20.35 -19.73
N THR A 168 -7.03 20.38 -21.05
CA THR A 168 -6.42 21.39 -21.96
C THR A 168 -7.35 22.55 -22.30
N GLU A 169 -8.59 22.53 -21.80
CA GLU A 169 -9.50 23.66 -21.92
C GLU A 169 -9.00 24.89 -21.12
N PRO A 170 -9.52 26.10 -21.41
CA PRO A 170 -9.08 27.30 -20.72
C PRO A 170 -9.16 27.14 -19.20
N LEU A 171 -8.09 27.53 -18.50
CA LEU A 171 -7.94 27.33 -17.05
C LEU A 171 -9.19 27.73 -16.24
N ARG A 172 -9.76 28.91 -16.51
CA ARG A 172 -10.97 29.40 -15.81
C ARG A 172 -12.21 28.54 -16.11
N THR A 173 -12.31 27.94 -17.30
CA THR A 173 -13.40 27.02 -17.65
C THR A 173 -13.28 25.74 -16.83
N VAL A 174 -12.09 25.14 -16.77
CA VAL A 174 -11.83 23.92 -15.99
C VAL A 174 -12.10 24.16 -14.49
N LEU A 175 -11.59 25.26 -13.93
CA LEU A 175 -11.82 25.62 -12.53
C LEU A 175 -13.31 25.85 -12.23
N ARG A 176 -14.06 26.48 -13.15
CA ARG A 176 -15.50 26.68 -12.99
C ARG A 176 -16.27 25.37 -13.07
N ALA A 177 -15.90 24.47 -13.97
CA ALA A 177 -16.51 23.15 -14.09
C ALA A 177 -16.31 22.34 -12.81
N ILE A 178 -15.07 22.30 -12.30
CA ILE A 178 -14.75 21.65 -11.02
C ILE A 178 -15.56 22.28 -9.89
N ALA A 179 -15.55 23.62 -9.78
CA ALA A 179 -16.27 24.32 -8.71
C ALA A 179 -17.78 24.04 -8.72
N GLY A 180 -18.42 23.97 -9.89
CA GLY A 180 -19.86 23.69 -10.00
C GLY A 180 -20.25 22.22 -9.87
N ALA A 181 -19.29 21.29 -9.83
CA ALA A 181 -19.57 19.86 -9.79
C ALA A 181 -20.08 19.41 -8.41
N SER A 182 -20.93 18.39 -8.38
CA SER A 182 -21.36 17.74 -7.13
C SER A 182 -20.41 16.62 -6.70
N PHE A 183 -19.77 15.96 -7.67
CA PHE A 183 -18.76 14.94 -7.45
C PHE A 183 -17.70 14.96 -8.57
N VAL A 184 -16.41 14.99 -8.21
CA VAL A 184 -15.30 15.03 -9.16
C VAL A 184 -14.55 13.70 -9.17
N VAL A 185 -14.53 13.06 -10.33
CA VAL A 185 -13.82 11.80 -10.56
C VAL A 185 -12.71 12.06 -11.57
N GLY A 186 -11.51 11.52 -11.38
CA GLY A 186 -10.50 11.72 -12.42
C GLY A 186 -9.15 11.09 -12.19
N SER A 187 -8.47 10.81 -13.30
CA SER A 187 -7.03 10.52 -13.29
C SER A 187 -6.19 11.80 -13.38
N SER A 188 -6.80 12.99 -13.50
CA SER A 188 -6.09 14.25 -13.29
C SER A 188 -5.91 14.51 -11.79
N LEU A 189 -4.67 14.40 -11.30
CA LEU A 189 -4.34 14.71 -9.90
C LEU A 189 -4.84 16.10 -9.49
N HIS A 190 -4.57 17.13 -10.29
CA HIS A 190 -4.94 18.50 -9.93
C HIS A 190 -6.44 18.76 -10.01
N ALA A 191 -7.21 17.94 -10.73
CA ALA A 191 -8.67 18.06 -10.68
C ALA A 191 -9.18 17.70 -9.28
N VAL A 192 -8.65 16.61 -8.72
CA VAL A 192 -8.92 16.19 -7.35
C VAL A 192 -8.37 17.19 -6.34
N VAL A 193 -7.14 17.71 -6.53
CA VAL A 193 -6.58 18.75 -5.64
C VAL A 193 -7.48 19.98 -5.56
N VAL A 194 -7.99 20.47 -6.71
CA VAL A 194 -8.89 21.63 -6.74
C VAL A 194 -10.24 21.31 -6.11
N ALA A 195 -10.80 20.12 -6.36
CA ALA A 195 -12.04 19.67 -5.73
C ALA A 195 -11.90 19.58 -4.21
N ASP A 196 -10.82 18.96 -3.74
CA ASP A 196 -10.44 18.85 -2.32
C ASP A 196 -10.32 20.23 -1.67
N ALA A 197 -9.67 21.18 -2.34
CA ALA A 197 -9.54 22.56 -1.86
C ALA A 197 -10.91 23.22 -1.66
N LEU A 198 -11.86 22.97 -2.57
CA LEU A 198 -13.20 23.54 -2.54
C LEU A 198 -14.19 22.79 -1.64
N GLY A 199 -13.75 21.69 -1.01
CA GLY A 199 -14.61 20.81 -0.22
C GLY A 199 -15.63 20.06 -1.08
N ILE A 200 -15.36 19.88 -2.37
CA ILE A 200 -16.21 19.15 -3.30
C ILE A 200 -15.85 17.67 -3.20
N PRO A 201 -16.84 16.76 -3.03
CA PRO A 201 -16.60 15.32 -3.04
C PRO A 201 -15.76 14.90 -4.24
N ALA A 202 -14.72 14.10 -4.03
CA ALA A 202 -13.83 13.68 -5.11
C ALA A 202 -13.32 12.24 -4.96
N ARG A 203 -12.90 11.62 -6.07
CA ARG A 203 -12.26 10.31 -6.10
C ARG A 203 -11.22 10.22 -7.23
N LEU A 204 -10.01 9.78 -6.89
CA LEU A 204 -8.96 9.48 -7.86
C LEU A 204 -9.24 8.18 -8.61
N VAL A 205 -8.98 8.20 -9.92
CA VAL A 205 -8.97 7.03 -10.80
C VAL A 205 -7.53 6.72 -11.22
N SER A 206 -7.19 5.44 -11.22
CA SER A 206 -5.88 4.96 -11.67
C SER A 206 -5.65 5.35 -13.13
N SER A 207 -4.47 5.85 -13.42
CA SER A 207 -4.07 6.18 -14.78
C SER A 207 -3.35 4.98 -15.39
N PRO A 208 -3.74 4.52 -16.60
CA PRO A 208 -3.02 3.46 -17.29
C PRO A 208 -1.62 3.91 -17.72
N THR A 209 -1.42 5.22 -17.88
CA THR A 209 -0.16 5.77 -18.36
C THR A 209 0.68 6.33 -17.22
N GLU A 210 0.09 6.93 -16.18
CA GLU A 210 0.79 7.62 -15.10
C GLU A 210 1.22 6.71 -13.94
N HIS A 211 2.39 6.99 -13.38
CA HIS A 211 2.89 6.24 -12.24
C HIS A 211 2.07 6.58 -10.98
N LEU A 212 1.70 5.56 -10.20
CA LEU A 212 0.83 5.74 -9.03
C LEU A 212 1.45 6.63 -7.93
N PHE A 213 2.78 6.73 -7.89
CA PHE A 213 3.53 7.51 -6.90
C PHE A 213 2.97 8.90 -6.66
N LYS A 214 2.66 9.68 -7.70
CA LYS A 214 2.22 11.07 -7.52
C LYS A 214 0.87 11.20 -6.82
N TYR A 215 -0.03 10.25 -7.09
CA TYR A 215 -1.36 10.22 -6.49
C TYR A 215 -1.27 9.80 -5.02
N ARG A 216 -0.49 8.77 -4.75
CA ARG A 216 -0.28 8.27 -3.39
C ARG A 216 0.48 9.25 -2.51
N ASP A 217 1.51 9.90 -3.05
CA ASP A 217 2.27 10.95 -2.37
C ASP A 217 1.35 12.14 -2.01
N TYR A 218 0.43 12.53 -2.89
CA TYR A 218 -0.58 13.54 -2.58
C TYR A 218 -1.56 13.09 -1.48
N LEU A 219 -2.12 11.89 -1.61
CA LEU A 219 -3.05 11.33 -0.62
C LEU A 219 -2.37 11.24 0.76
N ALA A 220 -1.11 10.82 0.83
CA ALA A 220 -0.33 10.80 2.06
C ALA A 220 0.00 12.20 2.59
N GLY A 221 0.37 13.13 1.72
CA GLY A 221 0.60 14.54 2.08
C GLY A 221 -0.66 15.26 2.56
N THR A 222 -1.83 14.69 2.30
CA THR A 222 -3.13 15.19 2.74
C THR A 222 -3.79 14.36 3.84
N GLY A 223 -3.00 13.56 4.57
CA GLY A 223 -3.46 12.79 5.73
C GLY A 223 -4.42 11.65 5.39
N ARG A 224 -4.50 11.26 4.11
CA ARG A 224 -5.36 10.19 3.61
C ARG A 224 -4.57 9.09 2.90
N PRO A 225 -3.43 8.64 3.45
CA PRO A 225 -2.54 7.76 2.71
C PRO A 225 -3.30 6.47 2.28
N HIS A 226 -4.32 6.05 3.04
CA HIS A 226 -5.15 4.84 2.92
C HIS A 226 -6.20 4.86 1.83
N THR A 227 -6.37 6.01 1.16
CA THR A 227 -7.45 6.17 0.20
C THR A 227 -7.24 5.25 -0.99
N THR A 228 -8.20 4.35 -1.22
CA THR A 228 -8.23 3.52 -2.41
C THR A 228 -8.41 4.39 -3.66
N ILE A 229 -7.50 4.22 -4.61
CA ILE A 229 -7.59 4.79 -5.96
C ILE A 229 -8.44 3.82 -6.79
N ALA A 230 -9.52 4.33 -7.37
CA ALA A 230 -10.43 3.48 -8.13
C ALA A 230 -9.79 2.97 -9.43
N PRO A 231 -10.04 1.73 -9.85
CA PRO A 231 -9.47 1.18 -11.08
C PRO A 231 -10.13 1.74 -12.36
N SER A 232 -11.36 2.27 -12.26
CA SER A 232 -12.10 2.89 -13.36
C SER A 232 -13.01 4.01 -12.87
N VAL A 233 -13.60 4.76 -13.80
CA VAL A 233 -14.58 5.82 -13.51
C VAL A 233 -15.83 5.25 -12.85
N GLU A 234 -16.35 4.14 -13.37
CA GLU A 234 -17.54 3.46 -12.85
C GLU A 234 -17.30 2.94 -11.43
N ALA A 235 -16.12 2.36 -11.19
CA ALA A 235 -15.73 1.94 -9.85
C ALA A 235 -15.63 3.14 -8.91
N ALA A 236 -15.06 4.28 -9.35
CA ALA A 236 -15.00 5.49 -8.55
C ALA A 236 -16.39 6.01 -8.16
N ILE A 237 -17.35 5.96 -9.08
CA ILE A 237 -18.74 6.34 -8.84
C ILE A 237 -19.38 5.40 -7.83
N ALA A 238 -19.22 4.09 -8.00
CA ALA A 238 -19.76 3.10 -7.07
C ALA A 238 -19.16 3.20 -5.65
N MET A 239 -17.86 3.53 -5.54
CA MET A 239 -17.16 3.70 -4.27
C MET A 239 -17.50 5.03 -3.57
N GLY A 240 -18.07 6.00 -4.29
CA GLY A 240 -18.32 7.35 -3.76
C GLY A 240 -17.03 8.14 -3.48
N PRO A 241 -17.10 9.28 -2.78
CA PRO A 241 -15.96 10.17 -2.55
C PRO A 241 -15.00 9.67 -1.47
N HIS A 242 -13.70 9.96 -1.63
CA HIS A 242 -12.72 9.73 -0.57
C HIS A 242 -12.88 10.74 0.55
N GLU A 243 -12.23 10.45 1.69
CA GLU A 243 -12.24 11.33 2.84
C GLU A 243 -11.72 12.75 2.49
N PRO A 244 -12.19 13.78 3.20
CA PRO A 244 -11.67 15.14 3.03
C PRO A 244 -10.18 15.26 3.42
N PRO A 245 -9.40 16.14 2.77
CA PRO A 245 -7.98 16.30 3.07
C PRO A 245 -7.75 16.84 4.49
N GLN A 246 -6.75 16.30 5.17
CA GLN A 246 -6.25 16.79 6.46
C GLN A 246 -4.87 17.43 6.23
N VAL A 247 -4.86 18.75 6.04
CA VAL A 247 -3.64 19.53 5.76
C VAL A 247 -3.65 20.79 6.58
N ASP A 248 -2.51 21.12 7.19
CA ASP A 248 -2.32 22.44 7.79
C ASP A 248 -2.02 23.48 6.70
N LEU A 249 -3.10 24.01 6.11
CA LEU A 249 -3.02 25.03 5.06
C LEU A 249 -2.40 26.34 5.55
N ASP A 250 -2.46 26.63 6.86
CA ASP A 250 -1.83 27.84 7.41
C ASP A 250 -0.31 27.66 7.47
N LEU A 251 0.16 26.47 7.86
CA LEU A 251 1.57 26.12 7.78
C LEU A 251 2.07 26.16 6.32
N LEU A 252 1.34 25.55 5.38
CA LEU A 252 1.70 25.57 3.96
C LEU A 252 1.77 26.99 3.41
N ALA A 253 0.79 27.85 3.72
CA ALA A 253 0.79 29.26 3.32
C ALA A 253 1.89 30.08 4.00
N ALA A 254 2.22 29.78 5.26
CA ALA A 254 3.28 30.46 6.00
C ALA A 254 4.66 30.16 5.42
N THR A 255 4.90 28.94 4.89
CA THR A 255 6.19 28.57 4.28
C THR A 255 6.39 29.06 2.85
N PHE A 256 5.42 29.78 2.27
CA PHE A 256 5.59 30.46 0.99
C PHE A 256 6.89 31.30 1.00
N PRO A 257 7.77 31.21 -0.01
CA PRO A 257 9.09 31.84 0.01
C PRO A 257 9.03 33.36 -0.25
N ARG A 258 8.45 34.12 0.68
CA ARG A 258 8.26 35.58 0.64
C ARG A 258 9.58 36.34 0.49
N ASP A 259 10.66 35.76 1.01
CA ASP A 259 12.01 36.28 0.96
C ASP A 259 12.54 36.44 -0.48
N LEU A 260 12.00 35.70 -1.45
CA LEU A 260 12.35 35.88 -2.87
C LEU A 260 11.98 37.26 -3.41
N TRP A 261 10.97 37.91 -2.81
CA TRP A 261 10.54 39.28 -3.13
C TRP A 261 10.91 40.29 -2.03
N GLN A 262 11.80 39.93 -1.10
CA GLN A 262 12.16 40.76 0.07
C GLN A 262 10.97 41.14 0.97
N ALA A 263 9.86 40.39 0.90
CA ALA A 263 8.62 40.66 1.61
C ALA A 263 8.56 39.99 3.00
N GLY A 264 9.72 39.66 3.57
CA GLY A 264 9.84 38.93 4.83
C GLY A 264 11.04 37.99 4.84
N SER A 265 11.24 37.30 5.96
CA SER A 265 12.25 36.25 6.12
C SER A 265 11.65 34.86 5.89
N ARG A 266 12.52 33.89 5.60
CA ARG A 266 12.16 32.47 5.61
C ARG A 266 11.53 32.11 6.96
N VAL A 267 10.39 31.43 6.92
CA VAL A 267 9.72 30.92 8.11
C VAL A 267 10.40 29.63 8.57
N THR A 268 10.83 29.61 9.82
CA THR A 268 11.41 28.44 10.50
C THR A 268 10.59 28.00 11.71
N ARG A 269 9.55 28.75 12.07
CA ARG A 269 8.68 28.51 13.23
C ARG A 269 7.22 28.83 12.87
N HIS A 270 6.27 28.02 13.32
CA HIS A 270 4.83 28.21 13.12
C HIS A 270 4.06 27.82 14.38
N ARG A 271 3.09 28.65 14.81
CA ARG A 271 2.29 28.45 16.05
C ARG A 271 3.15 28.03 17.26
N ASP A 272 4.21 28.80 17.51
CA ASP A 272 5.17 28.58 18.59
C ASP A 272 5.94 27.25 18.58
N ARG A 273 6.05 26.60 17.42
CA ARG A 273 6.86 25.39 17.23
C ARG A 273 7.82 25.55 16.07
N ASP A 274 9.04 25.06 16.23
CA ASP A 274 10.00 25.06 15.14
C ASP A 274 9.56 24.04 14.08
N ILE A 275 9.75 24.40 12.80
CA ILE A 275 9.45 23.50 11.69
C ILE A 275 10.56 22.45 11.65
N GLY A 276 10.19 21.20 11.94
CA GLY A 276 11.11 20.08 11.94
C GLY A 276 11.59 19.69 10.54
N THR A 277 12.68 18.95 10.50
CA THR A 277 13.16 18.24 9.31
C THR A 277 12.50 16.86 9.26
N ALA A 278 11.99 16.47 8.09
CA ALA A 278 11.47 15.13 7.87
C ALA A 278 12.56 14.07 8.10
N ARG A 279 12.26 13.04 8.88
CA ARG A 279 13.18 11.94 9.21
C ARG A 279 12.58 10.61 8.80
N PHE A 280 13.44 9.76 8.24
CA PHE A 280 13.07 8.44 7.74
C PHE A 280 14.13 7.42 8.18
N ASP A 281 13.72 6.15 8.26
CA ASP A 281 14.61 5.04 8.61
C ASP A 281 15.78 4.92 7.59
N ALA A 282 17.00 4.72 8.11
CA ALA A 282 18.21 4.70 7.28
C ALA A 282 18.26 3.49 6.32
N ALA A 283 17.68 2.35 6.70
CA ALA A 283 17.60 1.17 5.83
C ALA A 283 16.61 1.39 4.68
N LEU A 284 15.48 2.05 4.95
CA LEU A 284 14.52 2.47 3.92
C LEU A 284 15.19 3.39 2.89
N LEU A 285 15.92 4.42 3.34
CA LEU A 285 16.63 5.35 2.47
C LEU A 285 17.71 4.64 1.62
N THR A 286 18.45 3.71 2.22
CA THR A 286 19.50 2.93 1.53
C THR A 286 18.92 2.06 0.41
N ARG A 287 17.80 1.37 0.66
CA ARG A 287 17.12 0.55 -0.35
C ARG A 287 16.59 1.42 -1.50
N TRP A 288 16.06 2.61 -1.20
CA TRP A 288 15.63 3.58 -2.21
C TRP A 288 16.76 4.18 -3.04
N MET A 289 17.97 4.25 -2.50
CA MET A 289 19.17 4.67 -3.25
C MET A 289 19.72 3.55 -4.14
N GLN A 290 19.64 2.30 -3.68
CA GLN A 290 20.17 1.13 -4.40
C GLN A 290 19.23 0.60 -5.48
N ALA A 291 17.96 0.98 -5.44
CA ALA A 291 16.97 0.67 -6.47
C ALA A 291 17.38 1.32 -7.82
N PRO A 292 17.74 0.53 -8.86
CA PRO A 292 17.94 1.07 -10.20
C PRO A 292 16.59 1.58 -10.74
N ALA A 293 16.57 2.59 -11.62
CA ALA A 293 15.31 2.98 -12.28
C ALA A 293 14.88 1.93 -13.32
N PRO A 294 13.59 1.53 -13.45
CA PRO A 294 12.49 1.67 -12.49
C PRO A 294 12.66 0.62 -11.38
N GLY A 295 12.73 1.09 -10.15
CA GLY A 295 13.05 0.24 -8.99
C GLY A 295 11.84 -0.51 -8.46
N PRO A 296 12.05 -1.41 -7.49
CA PRO A 296 10.94 -2.01 -6.74
C PRO A 296 10.02 -0.91 -6.22
N THR A 297 8.72 -1.07 -6.43
CA THR A 297 7.71 -0.18 -5.86
C THR A 297 7.78 -0.23 -4.33
N PRO A 298 7.20 0.75 -3.62
CA PRO A 298 7.16 0.67 -2.16
C PRO A 298 6.50 -0.63 -1.64
N SER A 299 5.48 -1.15 -2.33
CA SER A 299 4.89 -2.47 -2.04
C SER A 299 5.87 -3.63 -2.28
N ASP A 300 6.73 -3.55 -3.30
CA ASP A 300 7.79 -4.54 -3.51
C ASP A 300 8.82 -4.53 -2.39
N VAL A 301 9.19 -3.34 -1.91
CA VAL A 301 10.12 -3.20 -0.78
C VAL A 301 9.50 -3.77 0.50
N LEU A 302 8.23 -3.47 0.78
CA LEU A 302 7.52 -4.04 1.93
C LEU A 302 7.43 -5.57 1.83
N ARG A 303 7.08 -6.09 0.65
CA ARG A 303 7.03 -7.54 0.40
C ARG A 303 8.39 -8.19 0.68
N MET A 304 9.47 -7.63 0.14
CA MET A 304 10.83 -8.11 0.40
C MET A 304 11.18 -8.07 1.90
N ARG A 305 10.74 -7.06 2.66
CA ARG A 305 10.96 -7.00 4.12
C ARG A 305 10.23 -8.12 4.86
N LEU A 306 9.00 -8.41 4.47
CA LEU A 306 8.22 -9.49 5.06
C LEU A 306 8.84 -10.85 4.73
N GLU A 307 9.31 -11.05 3.49
CA GLU A 307 10.05 -12.24 3.07
C GLU A 307 11.38 -12.40 3.83
N ASP A 308 12.16 -11.31 3.96
CA ASP A 308 13.40 -11.27 4.75
C ASP A 308 13.12 -11.59 6.23
N LEU A 309 12.04 -11.04 6.79
CA LEU A 309 11.61 -11.31 8.17
C LEU A 309 11.26 -12.79 8.36
N LEU A 310 10.68 -13.44 7.34
CA LEU A 310 10.41 -14.88 7.37
C LEU A 310 11.69 -15.72 7.30
N ALA A 311 12.57 -15.40 6.33
CA ALA A 311 13.72 -16.23 5.97
C ALA A 311 15.02 -15.90 6.72
N GLY A 312 15.07 -14.79 7.47
CA GLY A 312 16.29 -14.28 8.11
C GLY A 312 16.95 -15.28 9.07
N PRO A 313 18.27 -15.19 9.30
CA PRO A 313 18.95 -15.96 10.34
C PRO A 313 18.71 -15.34 11.73
N GLY A 314 18.60 -16.16 12.78
CA GLY A 314 18.49 -15.70 14.17
C GLY A 314 17.07 -15.32 14.63
N ASP A 315 16.94 -14.82 15.86
CA ASP A 315 15.66 -14.42 16.46
C ASP A 315 15.12 -13.12 15.87
N VAL A 316 13.80 -12.90 15.96
CA VAL A 316 13.16 -11.62 15.60
C VAL A 316 13.25 -10.66 16.78
N HIS A 317 13.69 -9.43 16.52
CA HIS A 317 13.68 -8.35 17.50
C HIS A 317 12.48 -7.41 17.32
N GLU A 318 12.04 -6.81 18.42
CA GLU A 318 10.91 -5.87 18.42
C GLU A 318 11.16 -4.64 17.53
N GLU A 319 12.42 -4.21 17.43
CA GLU A 319 12.84 -3.08 16.60
C GLU A 319 12.62 -3.37 15.10
N ASP A 320 12.89 -4.59 14.64
CA ASP A 320 12.66 -5.00 13.25
C ASP A 320 11.17 -4.96 12.89
N VAL A 321 10.33 -5.48 13.78
CA VAL A 321 8.86 -5.47 13.62
C VAL A 321 8.35 -4.02 13.58
N ARG A 322 8.82 -3.18 14.51
CA ARG A 322 8.43 -1.77 14.58
C ARG A 322 8.85 -1.00 13.33
N ALA A 323 10.05 -1.25 12.81
CA ALA A 323 10.53 -0.61 11.60
C ALA A 323 9.67 -0.98 10.38
N ILE A 324 9.34 -2.26 10.20
CA ILE A 324 8.48 -2.71 9.08
C ILE A 324 7.05 -2.15 9.23
N ALA A 325 6.50 -2.09 10.45
CA ALA A 325 5.20 -1.48 10.70
C ALA A 325 5.20 0.02 10.36
N GLN A 326 6.27 0.75 10.69
CA GLN A 326 6.44 2.15 10.30
C GLN A 326 6.57 2.31 8.79
N GLU A 327 7.32 1.44 8.12
CA GLU A 327 7.42 1.43 6.65
C GLU A 327 6.05 1.19 6.01
N HIS A 328 5.29 0.20 6.47
CA HIS A 328 3.92 -0.04 5.99
C HIS A 328 2.99 1.14 6.30
N ALA A 329 3.10 1.76 7.48
CA ALA A 329 2.34 2.97 7.81
C ALA A 329 2.64 4.12 6.83
N LEU A 330 3.88 4.24 6.34
CA LEU A 330 4.23 5.19 5.28
C LEU A 330 3.59 4.81 3.94
N LEU A 331 3.39 3.52 3.65
CA LEU A 331 2.67 3.04 2.45
C LEU A 331 1.15 3.14 2.55
N ALA A 332 0.69 3.46 3.75
CA ALA A 332 -0.69 3.58 4.16
C ALA A 332 -1.46 2.26 4.36
N PRO A 333 -2.01 2.00 5.57
CA PRO A 333 -3.15 1.11 5.82
C PRO A 333 -4.22 1.07 4.70
N GLY A 334 -4.73 -0.11 4.35
CA GLY A 334 -5.76 -0.26 3.30
C GLY A 334 -5.28 -0.03 1.86
N THR A 335 -3.99 0.25 1.64
CA THR A 335 -3.38 0.13 0.32
C THR A 335 -3.28 -1.34 -0.05
N ASP A 336 -3.89 -1.75 -1.17
CA ASP A 336 -3.61 -3.07 -1.72
C ASP A 336 -2.12 -3.16 -2.07
N HIS A 337 -1.47 -4.21 -1.57
CA HIS A 337 -0.06 -4.49 -1.82
C HIS A 337 0.03 -5.71 -2.76
N PRO A 338 0.17 -5.52 -4.08
CA PRO A 338 0.28 -6.62 -5.02
C PRO A 338 1.42 -7.57 -4.61
N GLY A 339 1.12 -8.85 -4.47
CA GLY A 339 2.07 -9.87 -4.03
C GLY A 339 2.26 -9.99 -2.51
N ILE A 340 1.50 -9.25 -1.70
CA ILE A 340 1.35 -9.50 -0.26
C ILE A 340 -0.06 -10.09 -0.05
N ASP A 341 -0.17 -11.40 -0.19
CA ASP A 341 -1.38 -12.18 0.00
C ASP A 341 -1.13 -13.41 0.89
N GLY A 342 -2.21 -14.05 1.33
CA GLY A 342 -2.16 -15.26 2.17
C GLY A 342 -1.20 -15.11 3.37
N PRO A 343 -0.15 -15.94 3.49
CA PRO A 343 0.80 -15.89 4.60
C PRO A 343 1.45 -14.52 4.82
N LEU A 344 1.78 -13.81 3.74
CA LEU A 344 2.44 -12.50 3.82
C LEU A 344 1.48 -11.43 4.34
N ALA A 345 0.20 -11.50 3.99
CA ALA A 345 -0.82 -10.60 4.51
C ALA A 345 -1.08 -10.84 6.00
N ASP A 346 -1.14 -12.11 6.43
CA ASP A 346 -1.28 -12.47 7.84
C ASP A 346 -0.08 -11.99 8.66
N LEU A 347 1.13 -12.17 8.13
CA LEU A 347 2.35 -11.66 8.76
C LEU A 347 2.34 -10.13 8.86
N LEU A 348 1.97 -9.44 7.78
CA LEU A 348 1.88 -7.98 7.80
C LEU A 348 0.90 -7.49 8.87
N ALA A 349 -0.24 -8.16 9.02
CA ALA A 349 -1.22 -7.82 10.06
C ALA A 349 -0.66 -8.04 11.48
N ALA A 350 0.17 -9.07 11.70
CA ALA A 350 0.87 -9.28 12.97
C ALA A 350 1.92 -8.19 13.22
N VAL A 351 2.66 -7.80 12.18
CA VAL A 351 3.65 -6.72 12.22
C VAL A 351 2.99 -5.39 12.58
N ASP A 352 1.88 -5.04 11.95
CA ASP A 352 1.14 -3.80 12.22
C ASP A 352 0.62 -3.70 13.66
N ARG A 353 0.28 -4.84 14.27
CA ARG A 353 -0.11 -4.91 15.68
C ARG A 353 1.08 -4.88 16.64
N GLY A 354 2.31 -5.01 16.13
CA GLY A 354 3.50 -5.21 16.95
C GLY A 354 3.48 -6.56 17.70
N ASP A 355 2.76 -7.56 17.17
CA ASP A 355 2.60 -8.87 17.82
C ASP A 355 3.81 -9.77 17.53
N LEU A 356 4.87 -9.58 18.31
CA LEU A 356 6.13 -10.31 18.15
C LEU A 356 5.97 -11.83 18.23
N GLU A 357 5.03 -12.32 19.05
CA GLU A 357 4.79 -13.76 19.19
C GLU A 357 4.14 -14.34 17.93
N GLN A 358 3.14 -13.66 17.35
CA GLN A 358 2.59 -14.09 16.06
C GLN A 358 3.62 -14.04 14.93
N VAL A 359 4.51 -13.05 14.91
CA VAL A 359 5.61 -12.99 13.94
C VAL A 359 6.55 -14.20 14.09
N ARG A 360 6.88 -14.61 15.32
CA ARG A 360 7.68 -15.82 15.58
C ARG A 360 6.99 -17.12 15.15
N VAL A 361 5.68 -17.21 15.34
CA VAL A 361 4.87 -18.33 14.84
C VAL A 361 4.90 -18.36 13.30
N ALA A 362 4.69 -17.22 12.64
CA ALA A 362 4.72 -17.15 11.17
C ALA A 362 6.07 -17.63 10.61
N ARG A 363 7.19 -17.23 11.22
CA ARG A 363 8.53 -17.75 10.87
C ARG A 363 8.66 -19.25 11.06
N THR A 364 8.09 -19.78 12.13
CA THR A 364 8.13 -21.21 12.43
C THR A 364 7.35 -22.02 11.39
N LEU A 365 6.24 -21.48 10.89
CA LEU A 365 5.38 -22.08 9.86
C LEU A 365 5.94 -21.89 8.45
N ALA A 366 6.77 -20.87 8.21
CA ALA A 366 7.33 -20.58 6.91
C ALA A 366 8.16 -21.76 6.37
N GLY A 367 7.81 -22.21 5.16
CA GLY A 367 8.45 -23.35 4.51
C GLY A 367 7.97 -24.72 4.99
N ARG A 368 6.95 -24.80 5.85
CA ARG A 368 6.27 -26.06 6.19
C ARG A 368 5.24 -26.44 5.13
N ASP A 369 4.95 -27.74 5.05
CA ASP A 369 3.89 -28.29 4.19
C ASP A 369 2.53 -27.63 4.51
N PRO A 370 1.66 -27.39 3.51
CA PRO A 370 0.35 -26.75 3.71
C PRO A 370 -0.51 -27.38 4.81
N LEU A 371 -0.39 -28.69 4.98
CA LEU A 371 -1.00 -29.47 6.04
C LEU A 371 0.03 -30.48 6.53
N SER A 372 0.23 -30.55 7.84
CA SER A 372 1.03 -31.58 8.49
C SER A 372 0.22 -32.26 9.58
N ALA A 373 0.43 -33.56 9.77
CA ALA A 373 -0.26 -34.32 10.80
C ALA A 373 0.70 -35.29 11.49
N GLU A 374 0.62 -35.34 12.81
CA GLU A 374 1.46 -36.18 13.65
C GLU A 374 0.60 -36.93 14.67
N LEU A 375 0.82 -38.24 14.79
CA LEU A 375 0.22 -39.01 15.86
C LEU A 375 0.88 -38.65 17.19
N ARG A 376 0.08 -38.35 18.21
CA ARG A 376 0.53 -38.14 19.59
C ARG A 376 0.41 -39.39 20.44
N ALA A 377 -0.71 -40.09 20.31
CA ALA A 377 -0.99 -41.30 21.05
C ALA A 377 -2.02 -42.16 20.30
N HIS A 378 -1.95 -43.46 20.51
CA HIS A 378 -2.92 -44.43 20.01
C HIS A 378 -3.39 -45.30 21.17
N ARG A 379 -4.71 -45.38 21.38
CA ARG A 379 -5.34 -46.25 22.38
C ARG A 379 -6.41 -47.11 21.71
N ARG A 380 -6.48 -48.38 22.07
CA ARG A 380 -7.60 -49.24 21.66
C ARG A 380 -8.84 -48.91 22.50
N ALA A 381 -9.99 -48.90 21.85
CA ALA A 381 -11.31 -48.77 22.46
C ALA A 381 -12.18 -49.94 21.99
N GLY A 382 -13.24 -50.29 22.74
CA GLY A 382 -13.97 -51.55 22.56
C GLY A 382 -14.29 -51.93 21.10
N THR A 383 -14.76 -50.98 20.29
CA THR A 383 -15.12 -51.19 18.88
C THR A 383 -14.15 -50.54 17.88
N GLY A 384 -12.97 -50.06 18.30
CA GLY A 384 -12.06 -49.34 17.39
C GLY A 384 -10.77 -48.81 18.05
N SER A 385 -10.23 -47.73 17.49
CA SER A 385 -9.01 -47.07 17.98
C SER A 385 -9.24 -45.58 18.17
N VAL A 386 -8.82 -45.04 19.32
CA VAL A 386 -8.74 -43.59 19.54
C VAL A 386 -7.34 -43.13 19.17
N LEU A 387 -7.25 -42.23 18.18
CA LEU A 387 -6.03 -41.59 17.73
C LEU A 387 -6.00 -40.16 18.25
N SER A 388 -5.00 -39.84 19.08
CA SER A 388 -4.67 -38.47 19.42
C SER A 388 -3.77 -37.92 18.34
N VAL A 389 -4.22 -36.92 17.60
CA VAL A 389 -3.58 -36.38 16.39
C VAL A 389 -3.32 -34.89 16.57
N ALA A 390 -2.09 -34.47 16.31
CA ALA A 390 -1.75 -33.07 16.08
C ALA A 390 -1.90 -32.75 14.60
N VAL A 391 -2.58 -31.67 14.28
CA VAL A 391 -2.76 -31.15 12.94
C VAL A 391 -2.25 -29.72 12.90
N GLU A 392 -1.40 -29.40 11.93
CA GLU A 392 -0.84 -28.07 11.73
C GLU A 392 -1.09 -27.61 10.30
N VAL A 393 -1.47 -26.34 10.15
CA VAL A 393 -1.65 -25.66 8.86
C VAL A 393 -0.59 -24.57 8.75
N ASN A 394 0.00 -24.37 7.57
CA ASN A 394 1.10 -23.41 7.39
C ASN A 394 0.66 -21.93 7.29
N GLN A 395 -0.41 -21.56 7.98
CA GLN A 395 -1.01 -20.23 8.01
C GLN A 395 -1.20 -19.79 9.47
N LEU A 396 -1.14 -18.49 9.77
CA LEU A 396 -1.37 -18.00 11.14
C LEU A 396 -2.82 -18.24 11.59
N HIS A 397 -3.75 -18.24 10.65
CA HIS A 397 -5.15 -18.60 10.85
C HIS A 397 -5.40 -20.00 10.29
N GLY A 398 -6.01 -20.88 11.08
CA GLY A 398 -6.24 -22.27 10.67
C GLY A 398 -7.15 -22.44 9.46
N GLY A 399 -8.17 -21.58 9.29
CA GLY A 399 -9.04 -21.51 8.10
C GLY A 399 -9.76 -22.80 7.70
N LEU A 400 -9.75 -23.83 8.57
CA LEU A 400 -10.32 -25.14 8.26
C LEU A 400 -11.85 -25.10 8.26
N THR A 401 -12.44 -25.47 7.13
CA THR A 401 -13.89 -25.57 6.93
C THR A 401 -14.39 -27.00 7.11
N SER A 402 -13.54 -27.99 6.84
CA SER A 402 -13.76 -29.41 7.14
C SER A 402 -12.44 -30.09 7.51
N LEU A 403 -12.55 -31.18 8.27
CA LEU A 403 -11.44 -32.03 8.67
C LEU A 403 -11.94 -33.47 8.82
N ALA A 404 -11.18 -34.44 8.32
CA ALA A 404 -11.46 -35.86 8.52
C ALA A 404 -10.17 -36.69 8.54
N LEU A 405 -10.27 -37.89 9.10
CA LEU A 405 -9.26 -38.93 8.95
C LEU A 405 -9.72 -39.94 7.90
N ASP A 406 -8.96 -40.08 6.83
CA ASP A 406 -9.15 -41.07 5.78
C ASP A 406 -8.27 -42.28 6.06
N LEU A 407 -8.89 -43.44 6.23
CA LEU A 407 -8.24 -44.74 6.30
C LEU A 407 -8.29 -45.38 4.92
N VAL A 408 -7.14 -45.85 4.43
CA VAL A 408 -7.02 -46.58 3.17
C VAL A 408 -6.36 -47.94 3.44
N GLY A 409 -7.08 -49.03 3.16
CA GLY A 409 -6.57 -50.38 3.34
C GLY A 409 -5.45 -50.67 2.35
N ARG A 410 -4.28 -51.09 2.83
CA ARG A 410 -3.10 -51.37 1.99
C ARG A 410 -3.25 -52.56 1.05
N THR A 411 -4.10 -53.51 1.42
CA THR A 411 -4.35 -54.75 0.67
C THR A 411 -5.69 -54.71 -0.07
N SER A 412 -6.75 -54.23 0.59
CA SER A 412 -8.10 -54.21 0.04
C SER A 412 -8.40 -52.95 -0.78
N GLY A 413 -7.63 -51.87 -0.59
CA GLY A 413 -7.89 -50.56 -1.19
C GLY A 413 -9.17 -49.89 -0.68
N ARG A 414 -9.85 -50.48 0.32
CA ARG A 414 -11.07 -49.93 0.91
C ARG A 414 -10.77 -48.59 1.56
N ARG A 415 -11.74 -47.67 1.49
CA ARG A 415 -11.63 -46.34 2.08
C ARG A 415 -12.70 -46.14 3.13
N SER A 416 -12.34 -45.51 4.24
CA SER A 416 -13.28 -45.07 5.26
C SER A 416 -12.86 -43.71 5.77
N SER A 417 -13.81 -42.78 5.86
CA SER A 417 -13.55 -41.41 6.26
C SER A 417 -14.27 -41.11 7.57
N PHE A 418 -13.54 -40.57 8.53
CA PHE A 418 -14.03 -40.24 9.87
C PHE A 418 -14.02 -38.72 10.02
N PRO A 419 -15.18 -38.05 9.85
CA PRO A 419 -15.26 -36.60 9.95
C PRO A 419 -14.97 -36.14 11.38
N VAL A 420 -14.16 -35.10 11.50
CA VAL A 420 -13.84 -34.45 12.77
C VAL A 420 -14.68 -33.19 12.90
N HIS A 421 -15.39 -33.06 14.01
CA HIS A 421 -16.21 -31.88 14.25
C HIS A 421 -15.35 -30.65 14.55
N LEU A 422 -15.49 -29.60 13.76
CA LEU A 422 -14.78 -28.34 13.94
C LEU A 422 -15.64 -27.33 14.70
N PHE A 423 -15.14 -26.83 15.82
CA PHE A 423 -15.71 -25.70 16.53
C PHE A 423 -15.21 -24.37 15.94
N PRO A 424 -15.94 -23.25 16.13
CA PRO A 424 -15.52 -21.94 15.63
C PRO A 424 -14.09 -21.52 16.03
N MET A 425 -13.62 -21.96 17.20
CA MET A 425 -12.26 -21.68 17.68
C MET A 425 -11.17 -22.39 16.85
N HIS A 426 -11.43 -23.59 16.34
CA HIS A 426 -10.46 -24.35 15.55
C HIS A 426 -10.12 -23.66 14.23
N ARG A 427 -11.05 -22.87 13.69
CA ARG A 427 -10.82 -22.06 12.48
C ARG A 427 -9.78 -20.96 12.68
N ARG A 428 -9.53 -20.57 13.94
CA ARG A 428 -8.58 -19.50 14.31
C ARG A 428 -7.25 -20.06 14.80
N GLN A 429 -7.08 -21.38 14.81
CA GLN A 429 -5.90 -22.04 15.35
C GLN A 429 -5.12 -22.69 14.21
N TRP A 430 -3.86 -22.31 14.08
CA TRP A 430 -2.92 -22.90 13.12
C TRP A 430 -2.48 -24.32 13.54
N HIS A 431 -2.67 -24.68 14.81
CA HIS A 431 -2.35 -25.98 15.40
C HIS A 431 -3.54 -26.51 16.22
N LEU A 432 -3.89 -27.78 16.02
CA LEU A 432 -4.98 -28.49 16.69
C LEU A 432 -4.47 -29.80 17.27
N ASP A 433 -4.83 -30.11 18.51
CA ASP A 433 -4.69 -31.45 19.09
C ASP A 433 -6.09 -32.05 19.26
N LEU A 434 -6.32 -33.21 18.65
CA LEU A 434 -7.65 -33.81 18.48
C LEU A 434 -7.61 -35.30 18.82
N ASP A 435 -8.63 -35.78 19.53
CA ASP A 435 -8.87 -37.20 19.72
C ASP A 435 -9.96 -37.67 18.75
N VAL A 436 -9.63 -38.64 17.90
CA VAL A 436 -10.57 -39.18 16.90
C VAL A 436 -10.72 -40.68 17.08
N LEU A 437 -11.96 -41.12 17.29
CA LEU A 437 -12.31 -42.53 17.27
C LEU A 437 -12.45 -43.00 15.81
N VAL A 438 -11.57 -43.91 15.40
CA VAL A 438 -11.63 -44.58 14.10
C VAL A 438 -12.02 -46.03 14.29
N VAL A 439 -12.94 -46.52 13.46
CA VAL A 439 -13.48 -47.88 13.50
C VAL A 439 -13.25 -48.48 12.11
N PRO A 440 -12.24 -49.34 11.92
CA PRO A 440 -11.97 -49.91 10.62
C PRO A 440 -13.18 -50.68 10.07
N PRO A 441 -13.43 -50.62 8.75
CA PRO A 441 -14.67 -51.08 8.14
C PRO A 441 -14.79 -52.62 8.05
N THR A 442 -13.85 -53.38 8.59
CA THR A 442 -13.79 -54.83 8.42
C THR A 442 -13.20 -55.51 9.65
N ASP A 443 -13.72 -56.69 9.99
CA ASP A 443 -13.15 -57.56 11.03
C ASP A 443 -11.91 -58.34 10.56
N GLN A 444 -11.52 -58.21 9.28
CA GLN A 444 -10.34 -58.89 8.73
C GLN A 444 -9.06 -58.10 9.06
N PRO A 445 -7.99 -58.76 9.53
CA PRO A 445 -6.73 -58.08 9.88
C PRO A 445 -6.10 -57.44 8.63
N GLU A 446 -6.02 -56.11 8.64
CA GLU A 446 -5.38 -55.32 7.58
C GLU A 446 -4.64 -54.13 8.19
N ALA A 447 -3.63 -53.63 7.45
CA ALA A 447 -2.92 -52.40 7.77
C ALA A 447 -3.52 -51.22 7.00
N TRP A 448 -3.79 -50.12 7.71
CA TRP A 448 -4.48 -48.95 7.15
C TRP A 448 -3.55 -47.73 7.11
N ASP A 449 -3.36 -47.17 5.92
CA ASP A 449 -2.74 -45.85 5.78
C ASP A 449 -3.71 -44.78 6.26
N VAL A 450 -3.27 -43.98 7.22
CA VAL A 450 -4.08 -42.91 7.80
C VAL A 450 -3.66 -41.58 7.21
N HIS A 451 -4.62 -40.84 6.66
CA HIS A 451 -4.41 -39.50 6.13
C HIS A 451 -5.32 -38.52 6.83
N VAL A 452 -4.81 -37.33 7.13
CA VAL A 452 -5.65 -36.18 7.43
C VAL A 452 -6.05 -35.54 6.12
N VAL A 453 -7.36 -35.38 5.92
CA VAL A 453 -7.92 -34.63 4.80
C VAL A 453 -8.68 -33.43 5.34
N ALA A 454 -8.47 -32.27 4.74
CA ALA A 454 -9.06 -31.03 5.22
C ALA A 454 -9.43 -30.12 4.05
N ARG A 455 -10.39 -29.22 4.26
CA ARG A 455 -10.67 -28.14 3.31
C ARG A 455 -10.37 -26.80 3.96
N HIS A 456 -9.46 -26.04 3.38
CA HIS A 456 -9.12 -24.69 3.80
C HIS A 456 -9.90 -23.67 2.97
N GLU A 457 -10.29 -22.56 3.59
CA GLU A 457 -11.02 -21.48 2.91
C GLU A 457 -10.24 -20.87 1.73
N THR A 458 -8.91 -20.78 1.82
CA THR A 458 -8.03 -20.24 0.77
C THR A 458 -7.18 -21.29 0.04
N LEU A 459 -6.72 -22.35 0.72
CA LEU A 459 -5.80 -23.34 0.13
C LEU A 459 -6.53 -24.48 -0.57
N GLY A 460 -7.86 -24.54 -0.47
CA GLY A 460 -8.67 -25.60 -1.07
C GLY A 460 -8.55 -26.93 -0.34
N ASP A 461 -8.59 -28.04 -1.09
CA ASP A 461 -8.57 -29.38 -0.53
C ASP A 461 -7.12 -29.83 -0.23
N LEU A 462 -6.87 -30.17 1.02
CA LEU A 462 -5.56 -30.54 1.57
C LEU A 462 -5.57 -32.01 2.02
N ARG A 463 -4.42 -32.68 1.88
CA ARG A 463 -4.22 -34.06 2.32
C ARG A 463 -2.79 -34.27 2.80
N ALA A 464 -2.63 -34.85 3.98
CA ALA A 464 -1.33 -35.20 4.55
C ALA A 464 -1.37 -36.61 5.16
N PRO A 465 -0.29 -37.40 5.06
CA PRO A 465 -0.20 -38.64 5.83
C PRO A 465 -0.13 -38.33 7.33
N LEU A 466 -0.72 -39.17 8.17
CA LEU A 466 -0.50 -39.11 9.59
C LEU A 466 0.89 -39.69 9.88
N GLU A 467 1.80 -38.90 10.46
CA GLU A 467 3.17 -39.32 10.71
C GLU A 467 3.39 -39.86 12.14
N HIS A 468 4.50 -40.57 12.35
CA HIS A 468 4.89 -41.10 13.65
C HIS A 468 5.11 -39.99 14.72
N PRO A 469 4.88 -40.29 16.01
CA PRO A 469 5.14 -39.35 17.09
C PRO A 469 6.57 -38.79 17.07
N GLY A 470 6.69 -37.47 17.20
CA GLY A 470 7.96 -36.74 17.20
C GLY A 470 8.63 -36.56 15.83
N ALA A 471 8.01 -37.03 14.73
CA ALA A 471 8.57 -36.90 13.38
C ALA A 471 8.65 -35.45 12.93
N ARG A 472 7.59 -34.66 13.18
CA ARG A 472 7.49 -33.25 12.76
C ARG A 472 7.63 -32.26 13.92
N ARG A 473 7.46 -32.72 15.17
CA ARG A 473 7.46 -31.90 16.39
C ARG A 473 6.44 -30.77 16.30
N LEU A 474 5.24 -31.08 15.76
CA LEU A 474 4.17 -30.08 15.60
C LEU A 474 3.85 -29.41 16.94
N GLY A 475 3.56 -28.11 16.95
CA GLY A 475 3.19 -27.37 18.16
C GLY A 475 4.26 -27.26 19.28
N VAL A 476 5.51 -27.71 19.07
CA VAL A 476 6.62 -27.57 20.03
C VAL A 476 7.55 -26.43 19.59
N ALA A 477 8.10 -25.70 20.55
CA ALA A 477 8.98 -24.53 20.39
C ALA A 477 10.00 -24.67 19.24
N PRO A 478 10.33 -23.56 18.53
CA PRO A 478 11.14 -23.57 17.31
C PRO A 478 12.49 -24.24 17.56
N GLY A 479 12.62 -25.47 17.08
CA GLY A 479 13.86 -26.24 17.08
C GLY A 479 14.29 -26.50 15.64
N PRO A 480 15.60 -26.69 15.39
CA PRO A 480 16.09 -26.97 14.05
C PRO A 480 15.48 -28.25 13.47
N ARG A 481 15.30 -28.23 12.15
CA ARG A 481 14.75 -29.31 11.32
C ARG A 481 15.20 -30.70 11.79
N GLY A 482 14.25 -31.57 12.13
CA GLY A 482 14.47 -33.02 12.04
C GLY A 482 14.54 -33.40 10.56
N THR A 483 15.30 -34.45 10.22
CA THR A 483 15.55 -34.87 8.83
C THR A 483 14.26 -35.14 8.05
N ASP A 484 14.07 -34.38 6.96
CA ASP A 484 12.92 -34.27 6.03
C ASP A 484 12.56 -35.55 5.23
N GLU A 485 12.48 -36.72 5.85
CA GLU A 485 11.78 -37.84 5.23
C GLU A 485 10.44 -38.09 5.93
N PRO A 486 9.30 -37.98 5.21
CA PRO A 486 8.00 -38.31 5.77
C PRO A 486 8.05 -39.72 6.36
N ARG A 487 7.54 -39.88 7.59
CA ARG A 487 7.40 -41.20 8.22
C ARG A 487 5.92 -41.50 8.42
N PRO A 488 5.19 -41.91 7.36
CA PRO A 488 3.78 -42.27 7.47
C PRO A 488 3.59 -43.37 8.52
N TRP A 489 2.72 -43.09 9.47
CA TRP A 489 2.25 -44.06 10.45
C TRP A 489 1.10 -44.86 9.86
N VAL A 490 0.99 -46.11 10.29
CA VAL A 490 0.01 -47.08 9.80
C VAL A 490 -0.75 -47.64 10.99
N LEU A 491 -2.07 -47.69 10.89
CA LEU A 491 -2.90 -48.37 11.88
C LEU A 491 -2.89 -49.87 11.57
N ALA A 492 -2.20 -50.65 12.41
CA ALA A 492 -2.19 -52.11 12.33
C ALA A 492 -3.25 -52.71 13.24
N GLU A 493 -4.21 -53.46 12.68
CA GLU A 493 -5.14 -54.27 13.45
C GLU A 493 -4.52 -55.65 13.72
N ASN A 494 -3.95 -55.85 14.91
CA ASN A 494 -3.54 -57.21 15.31
C ASN A 494 -4.79 -58.04 15.57
N ALA A 495 -4.92 -59.16 14.86
CA ALA A 495 -5.85 -60.23 15.21
C ALA A 495 -5.51 -60.77 16.61
N LEU A 496 -6.39 -60.58 17.59
CA LEU A 496 -6.43 -61.42 18.79
C LEU A 496 -7.88 -61.60 19.23
N ALA A 497 -8.57 -62.52 18.55
CA ALA A 497 -9.64 -63.29 19.17
C ALA A 497 -9.06 -64.66 19.57
N THR A 498 -8.30 -64.68 20.65
CA THR A 498 -8.11 -65.88 21.48
C THR A 498 -7.84 -65.42 22.91
N THR A 499 -8.92 -65.04 23.60
CA THR A 499 -9.01 -65.32 25.03
C THR A 499 -8.93 -66.84 25.19
N SER A 500 -7.73 -67.34 25.52
CA SER A 500 -7.60 -68.68 26.09
C SER A 500 -8.24 -68.63 27.48
N THR A 501 -9.45 -69.17 27.58
CA THR A 501 -9.93 -69.82 28.79
C THR A 501 -8.98 -70.98 29.11
N GLU A 502 -8.25 -70.87 30.21
CA GLU A 502 -7.79 -72.02 31.00
C GLU A 502 -8.06 -71.70 32.48
N ASP A 503 -8.58 -72.72 33.16
CA ASP A 503 -9.22 -72.74 34.48
C ASP A 503 -8.37 -72.28 35.67
#